data_AF-A0A959SUB7-F1
#
_entry.id   AF-A0A959SUB7-F1
#
_cell.length_a   1.000
_cell.length_b   1.000
_cell.length_c   1.000
_cell.angle_alpha   90.00
_cell.angle_beta   90.00
_cell.angle_gamma   90.00
#
_symmetry.space_group_name_H-M   'P 1'
#
loop_
_entity.id
_entity.type
_entity.pdbx_description
1 polymer ?
#
loop_
_entity_poly.entity_id
_entity_poly.type
_entity_poly.pdbx_seq_one_letter_code
_entity_poly.pdbx_strand_id
1 'polypeptide(L)'
;MMRIIIFCSLLALCNCSNNDSRQPKSNTDMPPAEETKKIQTAEDIALQEWMQGKVWKAEESMAPMRLMKLKADGESDDYKGRPMGKWSIVKSELVLSKLTEWPVKKVNDSTLGLYVKPSDTWYLYKRTEDFKTR
;
A
#
# COMPACT_ATOMS: atom_id res chain seq x y z
N MET A 1 -44.00 12.63 -21.61
CA MET A 1 -42.77 12.90 -20.81
C MET A 1 -41.60 12.92 -21.79
N MET A 2 -41.03 14.07 -22.17
CA MET A 2 -40.01 14.86 -21.43
C MET A 2 -38.67 14.09 -21.39
N ARG A 3 -37.50 14.54 -21.86
CA ARG A 3 -36.97 15.74 -22.55
C ARG A 3 -35.64 15.35 -23.23
N ILE A 4 -35.30 16.03 -24.31
CA ILE A 4 -34.01 16.02 -25.03
C ILE A 4 -32.92 16.64 -24.14
N ILE A 5 -31.69 16.11 -24.17
CA ILE A 5 -30.47 16.88 -23.85
C ILE A 5 -29.43 16.64 -24.96
N ILE A 6 -29.36 17.62 -25.87
CA ILE A 6 -28.27 17.82 -26.82
C ILE A 6 -27.17 18.55 -26.06
N PHE A 7 -25.97 17.97 -25.98
CA PHE A 7 -24.80 18.65 -25.42
C PHE A 7 -24.14 19.48 -26.53
N CYS A 8 -24.54 20.75 -26.64
CA CYS A 8 -23.88 21.74 -27.49
C CYS A 8 -22.54 22.15 -26.87
N SER A 9 -21.51 22.08 -27.69
CA SER A 9 -20.17 22.60 -27.47
C SER A 9 -20.11 24.14 -27.35
N LEU A 10 -18.96 24.59 -26.84
CA LEU A 10 -18.34 25.92 -26.88
C LEU A 10 -18.73 26.90 -25.77
N LEU A 11 -17.71 27.29 -24.99
CA LEU A 11 -17.30 28.69 -24.90
C LEU A 11 -15.79 28.75 -24.62
N ALA A 12 -15.08 29.36 -25.58
CA ALA A 12 -13.70 29.76 -25.50
C ALA A 12 -13.59 31.20 -24.96
N LEU A 13 -12.35 31.57 -24.63
CA LEU A 13 -11.80 32.93 -24.50
C LEU A 13 -11.81 33.56 -23.09
N CYS A 14 -10.69 33.42 -22.39
CA CYS A 14 -10.10 34.55 -21.67
C CYS A 14 -8.85 35.00 -22.42
N ASN A 15 -8.84 36.28 -22.75
CA ASN A 15 -7.89 37.00 -23.61
C ASN A 15 -6.87 37.77 -22.75
N CYS A 16 -5.87 38.35 -23.43
CA CYS A 16 -4.86 39.33 -23.00
C CYS A 16 -3.52 38.74 -22.53
N SER A 17 -2.32 39.20 -22.93
CA SER A 17 -1.84 40.20 -23.90
C SER A 17 -0.30 40.20 -23.84
N ASN A 18 0.38 40.31 -24.99
CA ASN A 18 1.75 40.79 -25.30
C ASN A 18 2.79 40.98 -24.17
N ASN A 19 4.04 40.51 -24.32
CA ASN A 19 5.11 41.06 -25.19
C ASN A 19 6.48 40.43 -24.83
N ASP A 20 7.32 40.23 -25.85
CA ASP A 20 8.68 39.66 -25.81
C ASP A 20 9.67 40.29 -24.81
N SER A 21 10.58 39.46 -24.24
CA SER A 21 12.06 39.61 -24.35
C SER A 21 12.88 38.86 -23.27
N ARG A 22 13.89 38.09 -23.74
CA ARG A 22 15.15 37.61 -23.09
C ARG A 22 15.18 36.18 -22.48
N GLN A 23 15.74 35.26 -23.27
CA GLN A 23 16.43 34.00 -22.94
C GLN A 23 17.56 34.17 -21.88
N PRO A 24 18.27 33.12 -21.35
CA PRO A 24 18.34 31.69 -21.76
C PRO A 24 18.37 30.63 -20.62
N LYS A 25 18.21 29.35 -21.00
CA LYS A 25 18.92 28.12 -20.53
C LYS A 25 17.96 26.92 -20.59
N SER A 26 18.11 26.08 -21.62
CA SER A 26 18.89 24.83 -21.54
C SER A 26 18.18 23.76 -20.72
N ASN A 27 17.53 22.83 -21.44
CA ASN A 27 17.18 21.46 -21.09
C ASN A 27 17.45 21.04 -19.65
N THR A 28 16.40 20.72 -18.90
CA THR A 28 16.19 19.39 -18.32
C THR A 28 14.70 19.30 -18.02
N ASP A 29 13.90 18.92 -19.02
CA ASP A 29 12.67 18.18 -18.74
C ASP A 29 13.13 16.87 -18.12
N MET A 30 13.29 16.86 -16.80
CA MET A 30 13.28 15.62 -16.06
C MET A 30 11.85 15.12 -16.24
N PRO A 31 11.61 14.00 -16.96
CA PRO A 31 10.29 13.40 -16.90
C PRO A 31 9.96 13.21 -15.41
N PRO A 32 8.71 13.46 -14.99
CA PRO A 32 8.30 13.19 -13.61
C PRO A 32 8.77 11.77 -13.34
N ALA A 33 9.64 11.61 -12.33
CA ALA A 33 10.19 10.32 -11.97
C ALA A 33 9.01 9.36 -11.97
N GLU A 34 8.97 8.45 -12.94
CA GLU A 34 7.96 7.43 -12.99
C GLU A 34 8.09 6.77 -11.63
N GLU A 35 7.13 7.03 -10.74
CA GLU A 35 6.90 6.19 -9.58
C GLU A 35 6.69 4.83 -10.22
N THR A 36 7.77 4.06 -10.34
CA THR A 36 7.75 2.71 -10.86
C THR A 36 6.75 2.01 -9.97
N LYS A 37 5.52 1.91 -10.47
CA LYS A 37 4.41 1.24 -9.81
C LYS A 37 4.96 -0.13 -9.50
N LYS A 38 5.38 -0.36 -8.24
CA LYS A 38 6.12 -1.55 -7.87
C LYS A 38 5.25 -2.73 -8.29
N ILE A 39 5.68 -3.45 -9.32
CA ILE A 39 4.86 -4.48 -9.96
C ILE A 39 4.78 -5.64 -8.97
N GLN A 40 3.55 -6.01 -8.60
CA GLN A 40 3.29 -7.15 -7.74
C GLN A 40 3.52 -8.44 -8.53
N THR A 41 4.35 -9.34 -8.00
CA THR A 41 4.64 -10.64 -8.63
C THR A 41 3.54 -11.67 -8.31
N ALA A 42 3.53 -12.80 -9.02
CA ALA A 42 2.62 -13.91 -8.70
C ALA A 42 2.85 -14.46 -7.28
N GLU A 43 4.10 -14.45 -6.82
CA GLU A 43 4.49 -14.85 -5.47
C GLU A 43 3.95 -13.87 -4.42
N ASP A 44 4.02 -12.56 -4.71
CA ASP A 44 3.45 -11.53 -3.85
C ASP A 44 1.93 -11.67 -3.72
N ILE A 45 1.24 -11.95 -4.83
CA ILE A 45 -0.22 -12.18 -4.85
C ILE A 45 -0.55 -13.41 -3.99
N ALA A 46 0.14 -14.53 -4.21
CA ALA A 46 -0.08 -15.75 -3.43
C ALA A 46 0.19 -15.54 -1.94
N LEU A 47 1.22 -14.76 -1.59
CA LEU A 47 1.53 -14.42 -0.20
C LEU A 47 0.45 -13.51 0.40
N GLN A 48 -0.02 -12.51 -0.35
CA GLN A 48 -1.10 -11.62 0.07
C GLN A 48 -2.40 -12.39 0.31
N GLU A 49 -2.80 -13.27 -0.62
CA GLU A 49 -3.97 -14.14 -0.47
C GLU A 49 -3.84 -15.10 0.72
N TRP A 50 -2.64 -15.62 0.95
CA TRP A 50 -2.37 -16.44 2.12
C TRP A 50 -2.42 -15.63 3.42
N MET A 51 -2.07 -14.34 3.43
CA MET A 51 -2.09 -13.50 4.63
C MET A 51 -3.43 -12.83 4.91
N GLN A 52 -4.21 -12.52 3.87
CA GLN A 52 -5.45 -11.76 3.99
C GLN A 52 -6.51 -12.49 4.81
N GLY A 53 -7.34 -11.70 5.50
CA GLY A 53 -8.42 -12.17 6.36
C GLY A 53 -7.95 -12.87 7.64
N LYS A 54 -6.68 -12.73 8.05
CA LYS A 54 -6.11 -13.46 9.19
C LYS A 54 -5.58 -12.54 10.27
N VAL A 55 -5.51 -13.10 11.48
CA VAL A 55 -4.89 -12.48 12.63
C VAL A 55 -3.55 -13.16 12.92
N TRP A 56 -2.48 -12.35 12.92
CA TRP A 56 -1.10 -12.78 13.14
C TRP A 56 -0.62 -12.27 14.48
N LYS A 57 -0.21 -13.15 15.38
CA LYS A 57 0.29 -12.80 16.72
C LYS A 57 1.76 -13.15 16.86
N ALA A 58 2.57 -12.20 17.31
CA ALA A 58 3.99 -12.43 17.56
C ALA A 58 4.17 -13.49 18.67
N GLU A 59 5.13 -14.40 18.47
CA GLU A 59 5.54 -15.33 19.52
C GLU A 59 6.36 -14.64 20.60
N GLU A 60 7.17 -13.67 20.19
CA GLU A 60 8.10 -12.96 21.05
C GLU A 60 7.51 -11.64 21.57
N SER A 61 7.66 -11.39 22.87
CA SER A 61 7.11 -10.19 23.53
C SER A 61 7.77 -8.88 23.12
N MET A 62 8.98 -8.98 22.54
CA MET A 62 9.82 -7.88 22.05
C MET A 62 9.57 -7.51 20.59
N ALA A 63 8.73 -8.26 19.86
CA ALA A 63 8.31 -7.88 18.52
C ALA A 63 7.62 -6.50 18.55
N PRO A 64 7.89 -5.61 17.57
CA PRO A 64 7.36 -4.25 17.56
C PRO A 64 5.83 -4.20 17.48
N MET A 65 5.24 -5.23 16.87
CA MET A 65 3.80 -5.43 16.81
C MET A 65 3.45 -6.78 17.43
N ARG A 66 2.62 -6.76 18.46
CA ARG A 66 2.19 -8.00 19.11
C ARG A 66 1.11 -8.75 18.34
N LEU A 67 0.28 -8.02 17.62
CA LEU A 67 -0.82 -8.58 16.84
C LEU A 67 -1.11 -7.69 15.65
N MET A 68 -1.28 -8.31 14.50
CA MET A 68 -1.55 -7.67 13.21
C MET A 68 -2.82 -8.31 12.63
N LYS A 69 -3.84 -7.51 12.37
CA LYS A 69 -5.07 -7.97 11.71
C LYS A 69 -5.06 -7.45 10.29
N LEU A 70 -5.00 -8.35 9.32
CA LEU A 70 -4.93 -8.00 7.90
C LEU A 70 -6.26 -8.38 7.24
N LYS A 71 -7.12 -7.39 6.97
CA LYS A 71 -8.45 -7.63 6.41
C LYS A 71 -8.39 -7.87 4.91
N ALA A 72 -9.39 -8.57 4.38
CA ALA A 72 -9.49 -8.89 2.95
C ALA A 72 -9.77 -7.67 2.07
N ASP A 73 -10.30 -6.59 2.64
CA ASP A 73 -10.53 -5.31 1.96
C ASP A 73 -9.25 -4.45 1.82
N GLY A 74 -8.10 -4.94 2.32
CA GLY A 74 -6.84 -4.23 2.30
C GLY A 74 -6.63 -3.28 3.47
N GLU A 75 -7.53 -3.22 4.45
CA GLU A 75 -7.34 -2.47 5.70
C GLU A 75 -6.65 -3.32 6.78
N SER A 76 -6.00 -2.65 7.73
CA SER A 76 -5.30 -3.32 8.83
C SER A 76 -5.59 -2.67 10.18
N ASP A 77 -5.61 -3.49 11.24
CA ASP A 77 -5.79 -3.02 12.63
C ASP A 77 -4.71 -3.61 13.55
N ASP A 78 -4.40 -2.87 14.62
CA ASP A 78 -3.54 -3.35 15.70
C ASP A 78 -4.31 -4.25 16.71
N TYR A 79 -3.61 -4.69 17.75
CA TYR A 79 -4.19 -5.49 18.85
C TYR A 79 -5.34 -4.81 19.61
N LYS A 80 -5.43 -3.48 19.58
CA LYS A 80 -6.50 -2.68 20.21
C LYS A 80 -7.66 -2.40 19.24
N GLY A 81 -7.59 -2.90 18.01
CA GLY A 81 -8.58 -2.59 16.96
C GLY A 81 -8.44 -1.17 16.42
N ARG A 82 -7.28 -0.52 16.60
CA ARG A 82 -7.02 0.80 16.03
C ARG A 82 -6.57 0.60 14.58
N PRO A 83 -7.13 1.35 13.62
CA PRO A 83 -6.70 1.28 12.23
C PRO A 83 -5.22 1.62 12.09
N MET A 84 -4.49 0.77 11.38
CA MET A 84 -3.11 0.97 10.95
C MET A 84 -3.03 1.43 9.49
N GLY A 85 -4.19 1.51 8.81
CA GLY A 85 -4.34 1.93 7.43
C GLY A 85 -4.24 0.75 6.45
N LYS A 86 -3.98 1.08 5.19
CA LYS A 86 -3.92 0.08 4.12
C LYS A 86 -2.67 -0.77 4.20
N TRP A 87 -2.82 -2.03 3.81
CA TRP A 87 -1.73 -2.99 3.70
C TRP A 87 -1.68 -3.65 2.32
N SER A 88 -0.50 -4.08 1.90
CA SER A 88 -0.29 -4.91 0.71
C SER A 88 1.03 -5.68 0.80
N ILE A 89 1.23 -6.67 -0.09
CA ILE A 89 2.53 -7.31 -0.31
C ILE A 89 3.12 -6.86 -1.63
N VAL A 90 4.35 -6.36 -1.61
CA VAL A 90 5.08 -5.93 -2.80
C VAL A 90 6.53 -6.34 -2.68
N LYS A 91 7.08 -7.08 -3.65
CA LYS A 91 8.47 -7.59 -3.61
C LYS A 91 8.77 -8.37 -2.32
N SER A 92 7.82 -9.18 -1.87
CA SER A 92 7.87 -9.94 -0.62
C SER A 92 8.03 -9.09 0.64
N GLU A 93 7.61 -7.83 0.59
CA GLU A 93 7.57 -6.93 1.74
C GLU A 93 6.13 -6.60 2.10
N LEU A 94 5.81 -6.68 3.39
CA LEU A 94 4.59 -6.14 3.96
C LEU A 94 4.71 -4.62 4.00
N VAL A 95 3.90 -3.97 3.18
CA VAL A 95 3.76 -2.52 3.17
C VAL A 95 2.57 -2.17 4.02
N LEU A 96 2.80 -1.43 5.11
CA LEU A 96 1.75 -0.86 5.95
C LEU A 96 1.78 0.66 5.79
N SER A 97 0.61 1.27 5.62
CA SER A 97 0.50 2.73 5.47
C SER A 97 1.23 3.45 6.61
N LYS A 98 2.13 4.37 6.27
CA LYS A 98 2.92 5.19 7.23
C LYS A 98 3.92 4.41 8.09
N LEU A 99 4.16 3.13 7.79
CA LEU A 99 5.16 2.31 8.47
C LEU A 99 6.25 1.85 7.51
N THR A 100 7.37 1.41 8.07
CA THR A 100 8.48 0.84 7.31
C THR A 100 8.04 -0.45 6.62
N GLU A 101 8.44 -0.62 5.37
CA GLU A 101 8.26 -1.85 4.62
C GLU A 101 9.05 -2.98 5.29
N TRP A 102 8.41 -4.11 5.55
CA TRP A 102 9.00 -5.22 6.27
C TRP A 102 9.01 -6.48 5.42
N PRO A 103 10.19 -7.01 5.06
CA PRO A 103 10.29 -8.31 4.41
C PRO A 103 9.52 -9.38 5.16
N VAL A 104 8.74 -10.15 4.41
CA VAL A 104 7.91 -11.23 4.92
C VAL A 104 8.20 -12.53 4.19
N LYS A 105 8.02 -13.65 4.89
CA LYS A 105 8.02 -14.97 4.28
C LYS A 105 7.05 -15.90 4.96
N LYS A 106 6.43 -16.78 4.18
CA LYS A 106 5.72 -17.95 4.70
C LYS A 106 6.75 -18.95 5.23
N VAL A 107 6.73 -19.22 6.54
CA VAL A 107 7.59 -20.25 7.16
C VAL A 107 6.91 -21.61 7.07
N ASN A 108 5.60 -21.65 7.32
CA ASN A 108 4.72 -22.80 7.11
C ASN A 108 3.26 -22.29 7.01
N ASP A 109 2.27 -23.18 6.97
CA ASP A 109 0.86 -22.81 6.77
C ASP A 109 0.24 -21.94 7.88
N SER A 110 0.83 -21.94 9.08
CA SER A 110 0.34 -21.21 10.25
C SER A 110 1.34 -20.18 10.79
N THR A 111 2.52 -20.06 10.19
CA THR A 111 3.63 -19.24 10.71
C THR A 111 4.17 -18.31 9.63
N LEU A 112 4.17 -17.02 9.94
CA LEU A 112 4.74 -15.93 9.17
C LEU A 112 6.07 -15.51 9.81
N GLY A 113 7.11 -15.33 9.00
CA GLY A 113 8.30 -14.59 9.40
C GLY A 113 8.18 -13.14 8.96
N LEU A 114 8.43 -12.20 9.87
CA LEU A 114 8.50 -10.77 9.59
C LEU A 114 9.86 -10.23 10.01
N TYR A 115 10.60 -9.65 9.09
CA TYR A 115 11.87 -9.00 9.38
C TYR A 115 11.66 -7.53 9.71
N VAL A 116 12.19 -7.10 10.86
CA VAL A 116 11.93 -5.77 11.41
C VAL A 116 13.24 -5.00 11.57
N LYS A 117 13.28 -3.78 11.00
CA LYS A 117 14.27 -2.75 11.30
C LYS A 117 13.75 -1.78 12.38
N PRO A 118 14.63 -1.23 13.25
CA PRO A 118 16.08 -1.33 13.26
C PRO A 118 16.64 -2.54 14.02
N SER A 119 15.80 -3.42 14.57
CA SER A 119 16.26 -4.57 15.36
C SER A 119 17.06 -5.63 14.58
N ASP A 120 17.05 -5.55 13.24
CA ASP A 120 17.75 -6.50 12.35
C ASP A 120 17.44 -7.97 12.71
N THR A 121 16.17 -8.25 13.00
CA THR A 121 15.73 -9.54 13.57
C THR A 121 14.47 -10.02 12.85
N TRP A 122 14.41 -11.34 12.64
CA TRP A 122 13.21 -12.04 12.20
C TRP A 122 12.35 -12.40 13.41
N TYR A 123 11.12 -11.90 13.45
CA TYR A 123 10.11 -12.29 14.42
C TYR A 123 9.13 -13.26 13.80
N LEU A 124 8.77 -14.31 14.54
CA LEU A 124 7.75 -15.26 14.15
C LEU A 124 6.37 -14.82 14.62
N TYR A 125 5.40 -14.92 13.72
CA TYR A 125 4.01 -14.64 13.97
C TYR A 125 3.18 -15.89 13.68
N LYS A 126 2.39 -16.34 14.65
CA LYS A 126 1.45 -17.45 14.50
C LYS A 126 0.07 -16.94 14.16
N ARG A 127 -0.61 -17.64 13.25
CA ARG A 127 -2.02 -17.43 12.95
C ARG A 127 -2.85 -17.82 14.17
N THR A 128 -3.67 -16.90 14.67
CA THR A 128 -4.51 -17.18 15.84
C THR A 128 -5.97 -17.40 15.48
N GLU A 129 -6.52 -16.63 14.53
CA GLU A 129 -7.94 -16.69 14.13
C GLU A 129 -8.13 -16.10 12.72
N ASP A 130 -9.25 -16.42 12.07
CA ASP A 130 -9.70 -15.75 10.84
C ASP A 130 -10.61 -14.56 11.19
N PHE A 131 -10.47 -13.47 10.45
CA PHE A 131 -11.30 -12.27 10.58
C PHE A 131 -12.68 -12.60 10.01
N LYS A 132 -13.62 -13.04 10.84
CA LYS A 132 -15.03 -13.13 10.43
C LYS A 132 -15.48 -11.72 10.04
N THR A 133 -15.67 -11.48 8.75
CA THR A 133 -16.30 -10.27 8.22
C THR A 133 -17.69 -10.16 8.84
N ARG A 134 -17.82 -9.33 9.88
CA ARG A 134 -19.11 -8.88 10.40
C ARG A 134 -19.57 -7.69 9.60
#